data_AF-A0A6J5ZME7-F1
#
_entry.id   AF-A0A6J5ZME7-F1
#
_cell.length_a   1.000
_cell.length_b   1.000
_cell.length_c   1.000
_cell.angle_alpha   90.00
_cell.angle_beta   90.00
_cell.angle_gamma   90.00
#
_symmetry.space_group_name_H-M   'P 1'
#
loop_
_entity.id
_entity.type
_entity.pdbx_description
1 polymer ?
#
loop_
_entity_poly.entity_id
_entity_poly.type
_entity_poly.pdbx_seq_one_letter_code
_entity_poly.pdbx_strand_id
1 'polypeptide(L)'
;MLSVAHVATVPQHIAQDALSSSQVDLIVIRNNAFVFPNSQRDLPYEQREILTTAVANLRRRYLERPDPGKFLPKEFTLRDLRHVHEAVHGKKLQPDTFRRDMLPHLRETGKVEEGTVGRPARVFTT
;
A
#
# COMPACT_ATOMS: atom_id res chain seq x y z
N MET A 1 18.23 -11.39 21.30
CA MET A 1 17.79 -12.32 20.22
C MET A 1 17.96 -11.58 18.91
N LEU A 2 18.43 -12.21 17.82
CA LEU A 2 18.44 -11.56 16.50
C LEU A 2 17.07 -11.78 15.84
N SER A 3 16.35 -10.71 15.54
CA SER A 3 15.07 -10.77 14.81
C SER A 3 15.26 -10.17 13.42
N VAL A 4 14.73 -10.85 12.39
CA VAL A 4 14.81 -10.41 10.99
C VAL A 4 13.40 -10.26 10.45
N ALA A 5 13.06 -9.08 9.94
CA ALA A 5 11.81 -8.87 9.23
C ALA A 5 12.04 -8.78 7.72
N HIS A 6 11.07 -9.32 6.99
CA HIS A 6 10.97 -9.21 5.55
C HIS A 6 9.72 -8.43 5.19
N VAL A 7 9.81 -7.58 4.17
CA VAL A 7 8.67 -6.87 3.59
C VAL A 7 8.40 -7.49 2.23
N ALA A 8 7.21 -8.06 2.06
CA ALA A 8 6.76 -8.63 0.81
C ALA A 8 5.34 -8.15 0.50
N THR A 9 5.04 -8.04 -0.79
CA THR A 9 3.67 -7.80 -1.27
C THR A 9 3.04 -9.13 -1.59
N VAL A 10 1.83 -9.35 -1.06
CA VAL A 10 1.09 -10.59 -1.24
C VAL A 10 -0.17 -10.32 -2.08
N PRO A 11 -0.59 -11.28 -2.93
CA PRO A 11 -1.88 -11.20 -3.61
C PRO A 11 -3.03 -11.05 -2.62
N GLN A 12 -4.09 -10.35 -3.03
CA GLN A 12 -5.24 -10.07 -2.16
C GLN A 12 -5.90 -11.33 -1.60
N HIS A 13 -6.02 -12.40 -2.39
CA HIS A 13 -6.62 -13.66 -1.92
C HIS A 13 -5.79 -14.29 -0.79
N ILE A 14 -4.46 -14.29 -0.90
CA ILE A 14 -3.56 -14.77 0.17
C ILE A 14 -3.73 -13.92 1.44
N ALA A 15 -3.87 -12.60 1.29
CA ALA A 15 -4.13 -11.72 2.42
C ALA A 15 -5.50 -12.00 3.09
N GLN A 16 -6.54 -12.30 2.30
CA GLN A 16 -7.87 -12.67 2.80
C GLN A 16 -7.86 -14.00 3.54
N ASP A 17 -7.13 -14.99 3.00
CA ASP A 17 -6.94 -16.28 3.64
C ASP A 17 -6.21 -16.12 4.98
N ALA A 18 -5.17 -15.29 5.02
CA ALA A 18 -4.45 -14.98 6.26
C ALA A 18 -5.35 -14.28 7.29
N LEU A 19 -6.24 -13.38 6.86
CA LEU A 19 -7.22 -12.71 7.74
C LEU A 19 -8.26 -13.68 8.31
N SER A 20 -8.51 -14.79 7.63
CA SER A 20 -9.48 -15.82 8.03
C SER A 20 -8.82 -16.99 8.75
N SER A 21 -7.48 -17.03 8.80
CA SER A 21 -6.70 -18.09 9.40
C SER A 21 -6.52 -17.86 10.91
N SER A 22 -6.70 -18.91 11.70
CA SER A 22 -6.35 -18.91 13.13
C SER A 22 -4.86 -19.17 13.39
N GLN A 23 -4.08 -19.45 12.34
CA GLN A 23 -2.66 -19.81 12.46
C GLN A 23 -1.73 -18.60 12.43
N VAL A 24 -2.24 -17.41 12.09
CA VAL A 24 -1.44 -16.19 11.94
C VAL A 24 -2.09 -15.05 12.71
N ASP A 25 -1.33 -14.46 13.62
CA ASP A 25 -1.70 -13.19 14.25
C ASP A 25 -1.33 -12.03 13.33
N LEU A 26 -2.32 -11.22 12.95
CA LEU A 26 -2.14 -10.08 12.06
C LEU A 26 -2.25 -8.77 12.81
N ILE A 27 -1.22 -7.94 12.70
CA ILE A 27 -1.26 -6.55 13.14
C ILE A 27 -1.63 -5.69 11.94
N VAL A 28 -2.81 -5.08 11.99
CA VAL A 28 -3.33 -4.24 10.90
C VAL A 28 -2.92 -2.80 11.15
N ILE A 29 -2.42 -2.12 10.12
CA ILE A 29 -2.16 -0.68 10.18
C ILE A 29 -3.37 0.04 9.59
N ARG A 30 -4.08 0.80 10.41
CA ARG A 30 -5.24 1.59 9.99
C ARG A 30 -5.10 3.00 10.54
N ASN A 31 -5.29 4.02 9.71
CA ASN A 31 -5.21 5.42 10.12
C ASN A 31 -3.92 5.75 10.90
N ASN A 32 -2.80 5.17 10.47
CA ASN A 32 -1.48 5.31 11.13
C ASN A 32 -1.39 4.72 12.55
N ALA A 33 -2.34 3.87 12.97
CA ALA A 33 -2.31 3.13 14.23
C ALA A 33 -2.16 1.63 13.99
N PHE A 34 -1.43 0.96 14.88
CA PHE A 34 -1.35 -0.50 14.94
C PHE A 34 -2.59 -1.04 15.65
N VAL A 35 -3.31 -1.93 14.97
CA VAL A 35 -4.44 -2.67 15.51
C VAL A 35 -3.95 -4.09 15.73
N PHE A 36 -3.76 -4.45 17.00
CA PHE A 36 -3.30 -5.77 17.40
C PHE A 36 -4.47 -6.77 17.38
N PRO A 37 -4.20 -8.05 17.06
CA PRO A 37 -5.21 -9.10 17.13
C PRO A 37 -5.46 -9.48 18.60
N ASN A 38 -6.62 -10.09 18.85
CA ASN A 38 -6.99 -10.64 20.16
C ASN A 38 -6.96 -9.57 21.27
N SER A 39 -6.74 -9.99 22.54
CA SER A 39 -6.57 -9.07 23.67
C SER A 39 -5.17 -8.48 23.78
N GLN A 40 -4.31 -8.68 22.78
CA GLN A 40 -2.96 -8.14 22.77
C GLN A 40 -3.03 -6.62 22.62
N ARG A 41 -2.28 -5.90 23.47
CA ARG A 41 -2.25 -4.43 23.45
C ARG A 41 -0.95 -3.87 22.91
N ASP A 42 0.08 -4.68 22.81
CA ASP A 42 1.41 -4.23 22.41
C ASP A 42 2.32 -5.40 21.95
N LEU A 43 3.48 -5.05 21.41
CA LEU A 43 4.59 -5.95 21.14
C LEU A 43 5.79 -5.61 22.01
N PRO A 44 6.71 -6.57 22.24
CA PRO A 44 8.06 -6.28 22.72
C PRO A 44 8.71 -5.13 21.95
N TYR A 45 9.49 -4.31 22.65
CA TYR A 45 10.11 -3.10 22.09
C TYR A 45 10.86 -3.35 20.77
N GLU A 46 11.73 -4.38 20.73
CA GLU A 46 12.50 -4.75 19.54
C GLU A 46 11.60 -5.04 18.33
N GLN A 47 10.49 -5.74 18.54
CA GLN A 47 9.54 -6.07 17.47
C GLN A 47 8.77 -4.82 16.99
N ARG A 48 8.48 -3.89 17.91
CA ARG A 48 7.86 -2.60 17.57
C ARG A 48 8.78 -1.72 16.75
N GLU A 49 10.08 -1.69 17.06
CA GLU A 49 11.07 -0.96 16.25
C GLU A 49 11.18 -1.50 14.84
N ILE A 50 11.19 -2.83 14.70
CA ILE A 50 11.22 -3.50 13.40
C ILE A 50 10.00 -3.10 12.56
N LEU A 51 8.79 -3.16 13.13
CA LEU A 51 7.56 -2.78 12.44
C LEU A 51 7.56 -1.30 12.06
N THR A 52 7.92 -0.42 13.01
CA THR A 52 7.97 1.02 12.78
C THR A 52 8.94 1.36 11.65
N THR A 53 10.12 0.73 11.64
CA THR A 53 11.15 0.89 10.61
C THR A 53 10.67 0.39 9.25
N ALA A 54 10.03 -0.78 9.20
CA ALA A 54 9.49 -1.34 7.97
C ALA A 54 8.42 -0.42 7.34
N VAL A 55 7.49 0.08 8.16
CA VAL A 55 6.43 1.00 7.72
C VAL A 55 7.00 2.34 7.26
N ALA A 56 7.95 2.90 8.01
CA ALA A 56 8.64 4.13 7.62
C ALA A 56 9.38 3.97 6.29
N ASN A 57 10.06 2.83 6.10
CA ASN A 57 10.75 2.53 4.85
C ASN A 57 9.77 2.41 3.66
N LEU A 58 8.65 1.69 3.85
CA LEU A 58 7.62 1.56 2.84
C LEU A 58 7.08 2.94 2.43
N ARG A 59 6.68 3.77 3.42
CA ARG A 59 6.19 5.13 3.18
C ARG A 59 7.20 5.98 2.42
N ARG A 60 8.47 5.96 2.83
CA ARG A 60 9.53 6.68 2.13
C ARG A 60 9.65 6.27 0.67
N ARG A 61 9.59 4.97 0.36
CA ARG A 61 9.61 4.49 -1.03
C ARG A 61 8.43 5.00 -1.85
N TYR A 62 7.24 5.08 -1.24
CA TYR A 62 6.04 5.62 -1.87
C TYR A 62 6.03 7.15 -1.97
N LEU A 63 6.98 7.89 -1.37
CA LEU A 63 7.14 9.32 -1.66
C LEU A 63 7.80 9.56 -3.03
N GLU A 64 8.65 8.64 -3.47
CA GLU A 64 9.53 8.83 -4.62
C GLU A 64 9.13 8.00 -5.85
N ARG A 65 8.35 6.94 -5.65
CA ARG A 65 8.07 5.95 -6.69
C ARG A 65 6.57 5.65 -6.80
N PRO A 66 6.04 5.40 -8.00
CA PRO A 66 4.62 5.11 -8.20
C PRO A 66 4.14 3.89 -7.41
N ASP A 67 4.70 2.71 -7.66
CA ASP A 67 4.24 1.48 -7.01
C ASP A 67 5.41 0.53 -6.70
N PRO A 68 6.35 0.93 -5.84
CA PRO A 68 7.53 0.12 -5.55
C PRO A 68 7.21 -1.21 -4.85
N GLY A 69 6.03 -1.32 -4.24
CA GLY A 69 5.48 -2.54 -3.66
C GLY A 69 4.78 -3.43 -4.68
N LYS A 70 4.51 -2.99 -5.92
CA LYS A 70 3.73 -3.78 -6.90
C LYS A 70 2.36 -4.18 -6.34
N PHE A 71 1.66 -3.27 -5.66
CA PHE A 71 0.29 -3.50 -5.21
C PHE A 71 -0.70 -3.51 -6.38
N LEU A 72 -0.37 -2.85 -7.48
CA LEU A 72 -1.20 -2.74 -8.66
C LEU A 72 -0.78 -3.74 -9.74
N PRO A 73 -1.72 -4.11 -10.63
CA PRO A 73 -1.39 -4.83 -11.87
C PRO A 73 -0.40 -4.02 -12.74
N LYS A 74 0.10 -4.62 -13.82
CA LYS A 74 1.05 -3.97 -14.75
C LYS A 74 0.49 -2.69 -15.39
N GLU A 75 -0.83 -2.64 -15.55
CA GLU A 75 -1.57 -1.53 -16.12
C GLU A 75 -2.63 -1.07 -15.10
N PHE A 76 -2.64 0.22 -14.77
CA PHE A 76 -3.51 0.78 -13.73
C PHE A 76 -3.89 2.22 -14.03
N THR A 77 -4.93 2.74 -13.38
CA THR A 77 -5.29 4.16 -13.48
C THR A 77 -4.54 4.99 -12.44
N LEU A 78 -4.40 6.30 -12.70
CA LEU A 78 -3.85 7.24 -11.70
C LEU A 78 -4.69 7.27 -10.42
N ARG A 79 -5.99 6.94 -10.50
CA ARG A 79 -6.87 6.83 -9.34
C ARG A 79 -6.47 5.65 -8.45
N ASP A 80 -6.19 4.50 -9.04
CA ASP A 80 -5.76 3.30 -8.30
C ASP A 80 -4.42 3.54 -7.61
N LEU A 81 -3.48 4.16 -8.35
CA LEU A 81 -2.20 4.59 -7.78
C LEU A 81 -2.41 5.50 -6.57
N ARG A 82 -3.29 6.50 -6.68
CA ARG A 82 -3.59 7.39 -5.57
C ARG A 82 -4.18 6.64 -4.37
N HIS A 83 -5.10 5.70 -4.60
CA HIS A 83 -5.68 4.91 -3.51
C HIS A 83 -4.62 4.09 -2.75
N VAL A 84 -3.67 3.49 -3.47
CA VAL A 84 -2.55 2.77 -2.87
C VAL A 84 -1.69 3.72 -2.02
N HIS A 85 -1.34 4.89 -2.56
CA HIS A 85 -0.58 5.90 -1.81
C HIS A 85 -1.32 6.41 -0.57
N GLU A 86 -2.62 6.66 -0.67
CA GLU A 86 -3.46 7.04 0.46
C GLU A 86 -3.48 5.95 1.55
N ALA A 87 -3.56 4.68 1.15
CA ALA A 87 -3.54 3.55 2.07
C ALA A 87 -2.18 3.42 2.78
N VAL A 88 -1.06 3.51 2.05
CA VAL A 88 0.31 3.42 2.61
C VAL A 88 0.58 4.57 3.60
N HIS A 89 0.13 5.78 3.28
CA HIS A 89 0.33 6.95 4.14
C HIS A 89 -0.75 7.13 5.22
N GLY A 90 -1.88 6.43 5.11
CA GLY A 90 -2.99 6.55 6.04
C GLY A 90 -3.68 7.92 6.01
N LYS A 91 -3.62 8.65 4.90
CA LYS A 91 -4.21 9.99 4.74
C LYS A 91 -4.72 10.20 3.32
N LYS A 92 -5.70 11.12 3.17
CA LYS A 92 -6.17 11.56 1.85
C LYS A 92 -5.13 12.44 1.16
N LEU A 93 -5.00 12.28 -0.15
CA LEU A 93 -4.09 13.04 -0.99
C LEU A 93 -4.87 13.93 -1.95
N GLN A 94 -4.39 15.16 -2.13
CA GLN A 94 -4.99 16.09 -3.09
C GLN A 94 -4.74 15.58 -4.52
N PRO A 95 -5.80 15.37 -5.33
CA PRO A 95 -5.66 14.76 -6.66
C PRO A 95 -4.70 15.50 -7.59
N ASP A 96 -4.73 16.83 -7.62
CA ASP A 96 -3.90 17.63 -8.53
C ASP A 96 -2.42 17.58 -8.17
N THR A 97 -2.11 17.72 -6.87
CA THR A 97 -0.75 17.56 -6.35
C THR A 97 -0.23 16.16 -6.64
N PHE A 98 -1.01 15.14 -6.32
CA PHE A 98 -0.63 13.75 -6.57
C PHE A 98 -0.36 13.49 -8.05
N ARG A 99 -1.23 13.99 -8.93
CA ARG A 99 -1.05 13.88 -10.38
C ARG A 99 0.25 14.53 -10.82
N ARG A 100 0.51 15.78 -10.42
CA ARG A 100 1.73 16.50 -10.79
C ARG A 100 2.98 15.74 -10.34
N ASP A 101 2.96 15.19 -9.14
CA ASP A 101 4.12 14.56 -8.53
C ASP A 101 4.38 13.16 -9.14
N MET A 102 3.33 12.39 -9.48
CA MET A 102 3.48 11.01 -9.96
C MET A 102 3.51 10.86 -11.49
N LEU A 103 2.83 11.74 -12.24
CA LEU A 103 2.72 11.62 -13.70
C LEU A 103 4.09 11.55 -14.43
N PRO A 104 5.14 12.29 -14.02
CA PRO A 104 6.47 12.18 -14.64
C PRO A 104 7.12 10.80 -14.53
N HIS A 105 6.65 9.95 -13.61
CA HIS A 105 7.17 8.60 -13.37
C HIS A 105 6.34 7.51 -14.07
N LEU A 106 5.39 7.88 -14.93
CA LEU A 106 4.45 6.97 -15.57
C LEU A 106 4.55 7.06 -17.09
N ARG A 107 4.26 5.94 -17.76
CA ARG A 107 4.11 5.86 -19.21
C ARG A 107 2.65 5.67 -19.56
N GLU A 108 2.10 6.55 -20.40
CA GLU A 108 0.76 6.38 -20.95
C GLU A 108 0.72 5.17 -21.90
N THR A 109 -0.30 4.33 -21.75
CA THR A 109 -0.47 3.12 -22.58
C THR A 109 -1.33 3.36 -23.81
N GLY A 110 -1.96 4.53 -23.93
CA GLY A 110 -2.98 4.83 -24.94
C GLY A 110 -4.34 4.18 -24.65
N LYS A 111 -4.43 3.29 -23.66
CA LYS A 111 -5.68 2.66 -23.25
C LYS A 111 -6.46 3.57 -22.29
N VAL A 112 -7.77 3.36 -22.31
CA VAL A 112 -8.70 4.01 -21.40
C VAL A 112 -9.53 2.90 -20.74
N GLU A 113 -9.62 2.93 -19.43
CA GLU A 113 -10.46 2.02 -18.68
C GLU A 113 -11.87 2.63 -18.58
N GLU A 114 -12.85 1.90 -19.13
CA GLU A 114 -14.26 2.24 -18.96
C GLU A 114 -14.69 1.86 -17.54
N GLY A 115 -14.79 2.86 -16.68
CA GLY A 115 -15.28 2.65 -15.32
C GLY A 115 -16.76 2.25 -15.31
N THR A 116 -17.18 1.53 -14.28
CA THR A 116 -18.58 1.13 -14.07
C THR A 116 -19.53 2.33 -13.92
N VAL A 117 -19.01 3.49 -13.50
CA VAL A 117 -19.72 4.78 -13.44
C VAL A 117 -18.72 5.92 -13.66
N GLY A 118 -18.90 6.75 -14.70
CA GLY A 118 -18.14 7.99 -14.93
C GLY A 118 -17.35 8.05 -16.25
N ARG A 119 -16.53 9.10 -16.40
CA ARG A 119 -15.67 9.31 -17.58
C ARG A 119 -14.55 8.25 -17.63
N PRO A 120 -14.18 7.75 -18.82
CA PRO A 120 -13.13 6.77 -18.96
C PRO A 120 -11.79 7.32 -18.45
N ALA A 121 -11.04 6.46 -17.74
CA ALA A 121 -9.79 6.83 -17.06
C ALA A 121 -8.57 6.37 -17.86
N ARG A 122 -7.56 7.25 -18.03
CA ARG A 122 -6.32 6.87 -18.71
C ARG A 122 -5.57 5.79 -17.92
N VAL A 123 -5.01 4.84 -18.66
CA VAL A 123 -4.25 3.71 -18.11
C VAL A 123 -2.74 3.95 -18.30
N PHE A 124 -1.98 3.66 -17.25
CA PHE A 124 -0.56 3.90 -17.14
C PHE A 124 0.21 2.62 -16.76
N THR A 125 1.51 2.66 -16.96
CA THR A 125 2.48 1.67 -16.44
C THR A 125 3.72 2.40 -15.91
N THR A 126 4.48 1.76 -15.01
CA THR A 126 5.73 2.32 -14.42
C THR A 126 6.95 2.03 -15.28
#